data_AF-A0A2U3L913-F1
#
_entry.id   AF-A0A2U3L913-F1
#
_cell.length_a   1.000
_cell.length_b   1.000
_cell.length_c   1.000
_cell.angle_alpha   90.00
_cell.angle_beta   90.00
_cell.angle_gamma   90.00
#
_symmetry.space_group_name_H-M   'P 1'
#
loop_
_entity.id
_entity.type
_entity.pdbx_description
1 polymer ?
#
loop_
_entity_poly.entity_id
_entity_poly.type
_entity_poly.pdbx_seq_one_letter_code
_entity_poly.pdbx_strand_id
1 'polypeptide(L)'
;MMKTKLKMKIASSAVLVGLGVCSLVNGVPIHTASNLKASTDILSRYHWRRPSQSSGTQGNNTNVTLPVGTQESDNWAGYIVTPASTSSQYSSVSGIWTVPDISSSQQNDAASAQWIGLGGVSSTDLLQMGTVEQIQNGQPVIEVFWEQLPSSAQNVMAVPAGSTIEATIAETPGVNPTYNFTFTVNGQTPSQTISPVTLDSDYAQAIGTSAEWISEDPSNQNNQLYPLANMGTVSYQSATVNGRPLNDTMNEVQPDALVSSNGNILIVPSSLGPDGESFTTSVPTTSVTTSTIPTLGYQPNENLFHHRGYRQQNNFLSNWGW
;
A
#
# COMPACT_ATOMS: atom_id res chain seq x y z
N MET A 1 -43.26 25.92 52.18
CA MET A 1 -42.98 26.63 50.91
C MET A 1 -41.85 25.92 50.20
N MET A 2 -42.20 25.07 49.23
CA MET A 2 -41.25 24.30 48.41
C MET A 2 -41.66 24.56 46.97
N LYS A 3 -40.85 25.32 46.22
CA LYS A 3 -41.10 25.61 44.80
C LYS A 3 -39.98 24.98 43.98
N THR A 4 -40.29 23.83 43.41
CA THR A 4 -39.55 23.15 42.35
C THR A 4 -39.48 24.06 41.12
N LYS A 5 -38.27 24.38 40.63
CA LYS A 5 -38.08 25.05 39.34
C LYS A 5 -37.59 24.03 38.32
N LEU A 6 -38.51 23.60 37.45
CA LEU A 6 -38.25 22.87 36.22
C LEU A 6 -37.47 23.81 35.28
N LYS A 7 -36.25 23.43 34.86
CA LYS A 7 -35.52 24.12 33.78
C LYS A 7 -35.61 23.29 32.51
N MET A 8 -36.44 23.76 31.60
CA MET A 8 -36.56 23.31 30.22
C MET A 8 -35.69 24.23 29.35
N LYS A 9 -34.76 23.67 28.55
CA LYS A 9 -34.04 24.36 27.46
C LYS A 9 -33.94 23.35 26.31
N ILE A 10 -34.93 23.34 25.42
CA ILE A 10 -34.90 23.90 24.06
C ILE A 10 -33.73 23.33 23.24
N ALA A 11 -34.06 22.31 22.45
CA ALA A 11 -33.23 21.81 21.35
C ALA A 11 -33.26 22.82 20.21
N SER A 12 -32.09 23.26 19.75
CA SER A 12 -31.95 24.07 18.54
C SER A 12 -31.86 23.14 17.33
N SER A 13 -32.95 23.04 16.57
CA SER A 13 -32.92 22.53 15.21
C SER A 13 -32.34 23.59 14.29
N ALA A 14 -31.13 23.37 13.78
CA ALA A 14 -30.60 24.16 12.68
C ALA A 14 -31.23 23.65 11.37
N VAL A 15 -32.08 24.47 10.76
CA VAL A 15 -32.59 24.27 9.40
C VAL A 15 -31.50 24.76 8.44
N LEU A 16 -30.90 23.82 7.69
CA LEU A 16 -29.94 24.10 6.64
C LEU A 16 -30.73 24.46 5.37
N VAL A 17 -30.77 25.75 5.00
CA VAL A 17 -31.25 26.18 3.68
C VAL A 17 -30.09 26.08 2.70
N GLY A 18 -30.00 24.96 1.99
CA GLY A 18 -29.05 24.78 0.88
C GLY A 18 -29.57 25.49 -0.37
N LEU A 19 -29.05 26.68 -0.67
CA LEU A 19 -29.13 27.26 -2.01
C LEU A 19 -28.04 26.60 -2.86
N GLY A 20 -28.45 25.65 -3.71
CA GLY A 20 -27.58 24.99 -4.68
C GLY A 20 -27.16 25.96 -5.77
N VAL A 21 -25.88 26.28 -5.83
CA VAL A 21 -25.27 26.99 -6.96
C VAL A 21 -24.72 25.93 -7.92
N CYS A 22 -25.42 25.70 -9.04
CA CYS A 22 -24.89 24.87 -10.13
C CYS A 22 -23.67 25.56 -10.73
N SER A 23 -22.51 24.92 -10.65
CA SER A 23 -21.32 25.32 -11.42
C SER A 23 -21.21 24.41 -12.64
N LEU A 24 -21.17 24.98 -13.84
CA LEU A 24 -20.93 24.28 -15.09
C LEU A 24 -19.45 24.44 -15.47
N VAL A 25 -18.79 23.36 -15.87
CA VAL A 25 -17.55 23.41 -16.65
C VAL A 25 -17.80 22.62 -17.94
N ASN A 26 -17.62 23.27 -19.10
CA ASN A 26 -17.72 22.67 -20.45
C ASN A 26 -19.04 21.96 -20.83
N GLY A 27 -20.18 22.39 -20.30
CA GLY A 27 -21.49 21.97 -20.84
C GLY A 27 -21.91 20.51 -20.57
N VAL A 28 -21.20 19.81 -19.68
CA VAL A 28 -21.62 18.50 -19.14
C VAL A 28 -22.23 18.73 -17.75
N PRO A 29 -23.42 18.19 -17.45
CA PRO A 29 -23.97 18.24 -16.09
C PRO A 29 -23.02 17.54 -15.11
N ILE A 30 -22.54 18.26 -14.10
CA ILE A 30 -21.94 17.61 -12.93
C ILE A 30 -23.10 16.93 -12.20
N HIS A 31 -23.21 15.61 -12.36
CA HIS A 31 -23.98 14.81 -11.43
C HIS A 31 -23.33 15.00 -10.06
N THR A 32 -24.01 15.71 -9.17
CA THR A 32 -23.70 15.68 -7.74
C THR A 32 -23.67 14.20 -7.35
N ALA A 33 -22.48 13.68 -7.04
CA ALA A 33 -22.31 12.33 -6.57
C ALA A 33 -23.17 12.15 -5.32
N SER A 34 -24.31 11.50 -5.49
CA SER A 34 -25.13 11.01 -4.40
C SER A 34 -24.29 9.99 -3.65
N ASN A 35 -24.01 10.24 -2.37
CA ASN A 35 -23.51 9.31 -1.36
C ASN A 35 -23.27 7.88 -1.89
N LEU A 36 -22.14 7.65 -2.53
CA LEU A 36 -21.67 6.29 -2.74
C LEU A 36 -21.31 5.79 -1.34
N LYS A 37 -22.03 4.79 -0.86
CA LYS A 37 -21.56 4.01 0.29
C LYS A 37 -20.16 3.52 -0.08
N ALA A 38 -19.16 3.90 0.71
CA ALA A 38 -17.89 3.18 0.77
C ALA A 38 -18.25 1.70 1.03
N SER A 39 -18.02 0.86 0.04
CA SER A 39 -18.41 -0.55 0.10
C SER A 39 -17.57 -1.37 -0.86
N THR A 40 -16.27 -1.40 -0.62
CA THR A 40 -15.50 -2.64 -0.62
C THR A 40 -14.44 -2.53 0.49
N ASP A 41 -14.49 -3.47 1.43
CA ASP A 41 -13.56 -3.54 2.55
C ASP A 41 -12.21 -4.12 2.09
N ILE A 42 -11.53 -3.37 1.21
CA ILE A 42 -10.19 -3.73 0.75
C ILE A 42 -9.20 -3.36 1.85
N LEU A 43 -8.35 -4.32 2.21
CA LEU A 43 -7.23 -4.21 3.13
C LEU A 43 -5.96 -4.60 2.40
N SER A 44 -4.90 -3.84 2.59
CA SER A 44 -3.57 -4.42 2.34
C SER A 44 -3.28 -5.50 3.36
N ARG A 45 -2.59 -6.54 2.89
CA ARG A 45 -2.15 -7.64 3.74
C ARG A 45 -0.68 -7.43 4.09
N TYR A 46 -0.30 -7.82 5.30
CA TYR A 46 1.12 -7.85 5.71
C TYR A 46 1.99 -8.55 4.68
N HIS A 47 3.22 -8.07 4.55
CA HIS A 47 4.24 -8.74 3.78
C HIS A 47 4.58 -10.10 4.39
N TRP A 48 4.30 -11.19 3.66
CA TRP A 48 4.75 -12.54 4.02
C TRP A 48 5.83 -13.00 3.04
N ARG A 49 7.07 -13.12 3.54
CA ARG A 49 8.18 -13.71 2.78
C ARG A 49 8.07 -15.22 2.74
N ARG A 50 8.28 -15.81 1.57
CA ARG A 50 8.49 -17.25 1.44
C ARG A 50 9.96 -17.62 1.48
N PRO A 51 10.33 -18.71 2.18
CA PRO A 51 11.63 -19.34 1.98
C PRO A 51 11.73 -19.82 0.52
N SER A 52 12.80 -19.43 -0.19
CA SER A 52 13.06 -19.89 -1.55
C SER A 52 13.08 -21.42 -1.62
N GLN A 53 12.13 -22.03 -2.32
CA GLN A 53 12.16 -23.47 -2.58
C GLN A 53 12.96 -23.74 -3.86
N SER A 54 14.25 -24.05 -3.70
CA SER A 54 15.10 -24.48 -4.80
C SER A 54 14.73 -25.91 -5.24
N SER A 55 13.70 -26.04 -6.08
CA SER A 55 13.39 -27.29 -6.78
C SER A 55 13.73 -27.13 -8.26
N GLY A 56 15.00 -27.36 -8.57
CA GLY A 56 15.51 -27.30 -9.93
C GLY A 56 14.96 -28.42 -10.80
N THR A 57 14.18 -28.06 -11.82
CA THR A 57 14.06 -28.85 -13.04
C THR A 57 14.10 -27.88 -14.23
N GLN A 58 15.10 -28.04 -15.10
CA GLN A 58 15.25 -27.25 -16.32
C GLN A 58 13.97 -27.34 -17.17
N GLY A 59 13.31 -26.19 -17.39
CA GLY A 59 12.13 -26.09 -18.21
C GLY A 59 12.02 -24.74 -18.91
N ASN A 60 12.31 -24.77 -20.21
CA ASN A 60 11.93 -23.84 -21.30
C ASN A 60 12.13 -22.32 -21.15
N ASN A 61 12.75 -21.73 -22.18
CA ASN A 61 12.93 -20.29 -22.43
C ASN A 61 11.70 -19.45 -22.04
N THR A 62 11.70 -18.90 -20.83
CA THR A 62 10.78 -17.83 -20.42
C THR A 62 11.62 -16.57 -20.25
N ASN A 63 11.32 -15.52 -21.01
CA ASN A 63 12.06 -14.24 -21.01
C ASN A 63 11.76 -13.38 -19.75
N VAL A 64 11.49 -14.00 -18.60
CA VAL A 64 11.29 -13.27 -17.34
C VAL A 64 12.65 -13.20 -16.64
N THR A 65 13.23 -12.01 -16.63
CA THR A 65 14.47 -11.73 -15.89
C THR A 65 14.13 -10.97 -14.62
N LEU A 66 14.50 -11.53 -13.48
CA LEU A 66 14.35 -10.87 -12.18
C LEU A 66 15.65 -10.17 -11.78
N PRO A 67 15.56 -9.07 -11.01
CA PRO A 67 16.69 -8.52 -10.28
C PRO A 67 17.41 -9.59 -9.46
N VAL A 68 18.72 -9.38 -9.25
CA VAL A 68 19.49 -10.25 -8.36
C VAL A 68 18.95 -10.10 -6.93
N GLY A 69 18.78 -11.22 -6.25
CA GLY A 69 18.31 -11.24 -4.86
C GLY A 69 16.80 -11.04 -4.70
N THR A 70 16.01 -11.13 -5.77
CA THR A 70 14.54 -11.06 -5.66
C THR A 70 14.00 -12.11 -4.71
N GLN A 71 13.20 -11.69 -3.73
CA GLN A 71 12.49 -12.58 -2.81
C GLN A 71 11.07 -12.85 -3.30
N GLU A 72 10.49 -13.92 -2.78
CA GLU A 72 9.11 -14.31 -3.05
C GLU A 72 8.19 -13.74 -1.97
N SER A 73 7.09 -13.13 -2.41
CA SER A 73 6.01 -12.63 -1.55
C SER A 73 4.67 -13.19 -1.97
N ASP A 74 3.78 -13.41 -1.00
CA ASP A 74 2.42 -13.93 -1.24
C ASP A 74 1.49 -12.92 -1.89
N ASN A 75 1.77 -11.63 -1.76
CA ASN A 75 0.87 -10.56 -2.16
C ASN A 75 1.56 -9.29 -2.68
N TRP A 76 2.89 -9.13 -2.54
CA TRP A 76 3.59 -7.92 -2.98
C TRP A 76 4.55 -8.20 -4.14
N ALA A 77 4.67 -7.24 -5.06
CA ALA A 77 5.79 -7.14 -5.97
C ALA A 77 6.26 -5.69 -6.07
N GLY A 78 7.56 -5.47 -6.19
CA GLY A 78 8.15 -4.13 -6.26
C GLY A 78 9.46 -4.06 -5.49
N TYR A 79 9.70 -2.94 -4.83
CA TYR A 79 10.90 -2.71 -4.04
C TYR A 79 10.57 -2.32 -2.61
N ILE A 80 11.31 -2.92 -1.70
CA ILE A 80 11.41 -2.56 -0.29
C ILE A 80 12.81 -2.01 -0.07
N VAL A 81 12.91 -0.90 0.65
CA VAL A 81 14.19 -0.42 1.17
C VAL A 81 14.17 -0.41 2.68
N THR A 82 15.28 -0.79 3.30
CA THR A 82 15.52 -0.70 4.75
C THR A 82 16.77 0.13 5.00
N PRO A 83 16.85 0.88 6.11
CA PRO A 83 18.05 1.65 6.41
C PRO A 83 19.27 0.73 6.58
N ALA A 84 20.40 1.06 5.94
CA ALA A 84 21.65 0.30 6.09
C ALA A 84 22.23 0.37 7.50
N SER A 85 21.78 1.33 8.32
CA SER A 85 22.06 1.40 9.75
C SER A 85 20.78 1.23 10.54
N THR A 86 20.80 0.34 11.53
CA THR A 86 19.66 0.13 12.45
C THR A 86 19.36 1.34 13.35
N SER A 87 20.22 2.36 13.36
CA SER A 87 19.99 3.62 14.08
C SER A 87 19.31 4.69 13.23
N SER A 88 19.09 4.42 11.94
CA SER A 88 18.45 5.33 11.01
C SER A 88 16.97 5.00 10.87
N GLN A 89 16.14 6.02 10.64
CA GLN A 89 14.72 5.88 10.39
C GLN A 89 14.32 6.67 9.15
N TYR A 90 13.33 6.14 8.44
CA TYR A 90 12.65 6.83 7.38
C TYR A 90 11.49 7.65 7.94
N SER A 91 11.34 8.85 7.38
CA SER A 91 10.31 9.81 7.76
C SER A 91 9.57 10.36 6.55
N SER A 92 10.03 10.05 5.33
CA SER A 92 9.24 10.28 4.13
C SER A 92 9.46 9.22 3.05
N VAL A 93 8.42 9.01 2.25
CA VAL A 93 8.43 8.22 1.03
C VAL A 93 7.66 8.96 -0.05
N SER A 94 8.15 8.93 -1.29
CA SER A 94 7.48 9.52 -2.46
C SER A 94 7.56 8.59 -3.65
N GLY A 95 6.60 8.71 -4.56
CA GLY A 95 6.65 8.00 -5.84
C GLY A 95 5.61 8.50 -6.81
N ILE A 96 5.87 8.22 -8.09
CA ILE A 96 4.97 8.52 -9.20
C ILE A 96 4.63 7.22 -9.91
N TRP A 97 3.36 6.95 -10.15
CA TRP A 97 2.92 5.85 -11.00
C TRP A 97 1.81 6.26 -11.95
N THR A 98 1.67 5.49 -13.03
CA THR A 98 0.50 5.57 -13.91
C THR A 98 -0.50 4.51 -13.48
N VAL A 99 -1.74 4.94 -13.26
CA VAL A 99 -2.87 4.07 -12.91
C VAL A 99 -3.09 3.07 -14.06
N PRO A 100 -3.04 1.76 -13.80
CA PRO A 100 -3.26 0.74 -14.82
C PRO A 100 -4.72 0.73 -15.31
N ASP A 101 -4.90 0.30 -16.56
CA ASP A 101 -6.22 0.07 -17.17
C ASP A 101 -6.56 -1.42 -17.09
N ILE A 102 -7.32 -1.81 -16.07
CA ILE A 102 -7.80 -3.20 -15.92
C ILE A 102 -9.04 -3.43 -16.78
N SER A 103 -9.05 -4.54 -17.53
CA SER A 103 -10.13 -4.81 -18.48
C SER A 103 -11.41 -5.28 -17.77
N SER A 104 -12.57 -4.73 -18.17
CA SER A 104 -13.90 -5.19 -17.77
C SER A 104 -14.22 -6.65 -18.12
N SER A 105 -13.42 -7.27 -19.01
CA SER A 105 -13.53 -8.70 -19.33
C SER A 105 -12.94 -9.62 -18.26
N GLN A 106 -12.22 -9.08 -17.28
CA GLN A 106 -11.68 -9.82 -16.15
C GLN A 106 -12.79 -10.26 -15.19
N GLN A 107 -12.45 -11.18 -14.29
CA GLN A 107 -13.39 -11.70 -13.29
C GLN A 107 -13.95 -10.55 -12.43
N ASN A 108 -15.23 -10.64 -12.07
CA ASN A 108 -15.80 -9.72 -11.08
C ASN A 108 -15.02 -9.83 -9.75
N ASP A 109 -14.90 -8.69 -9.06
CA ASP A 109 -14.11 -8.49 -7.86
C ASP A 109 -12.60 -8.63 -8.04
N ALA A 110 -12.11 -8.87 -9.27
CA ALA A 110 -10.68 -8.87 -9.53
C ALA A 110 -10.09 -7.50 -9.19
N ALA A 111 -8.98 -7.49 -8.44
CA ALA A 111 -8.39 -6.27 -7.92
C ALA A 111 -6.86 -6.27 -8.01
N SER A 112 -6.29 -5.06 -8.10
CA SER A 112 -4.87 -4.78 -7.89
C SER A 112 -4.74 -3.44 -7.16
N ALA A 113 -3.65 -3.25 -6.42
CA ALA A 113 -3.36 -1.96 -5.81
C ALA A 113 -1.91 -1.52 -6.08
N GLN A 114 -1.70 -0.22 -6.27
CA GLN A 114 -0.39 0.39 -6.52
C GLN A 114 -0.15 1.45 -5.45
N TRP A 115 0.91 1.33 -4.65
CA TRP A 115 1.07 2.23 -3.50
C TRP A 115 2.53 2.48 -3.11
N ILE A 116 2.70 3.54 -2.31
CA ILE A 116 3.90 3.83 -1.54
C ILE A 116 3.62 3.70 -0.05
N GLY A 117 4.61 3.27 0.73
CA GLY A 117 4.43 2.98 2.15
C GLY A 117 5.66 3.22 3.01
N LEU A 118 5.41 3.32 4.32
CA LEU A 118 6.38 3.23 5.40
C LEU A 118 5.95 2.10 6.34
N GLY A 119 6.84 1.12 6.56
CA GLY A 119 6.64 0.05 7.54
C GLY A 119 6.13 -1.28 6.94
N GLY A 120 5.46 -2.09 7.75
CA GLY A 120 4.81 -3.33 7.31
C GLY A 120 5.75 -4.51 7.01
N VAL A 121 7.08 -4.30 7.04
CA VAL A 121 8.08 -5.34 6.76
C VAL A 121 8.57 -6.03 8.03
N SER A 122 8.98 -5.27 9.04
CA SER A 122 9.46 -5.81 10.34
C SER A 122 8.44 -5.71 11.47
N SER A 123 7.29 -5.10 11.21
CA SER A 123 6.18 -4.91 12.13
C SER A 123 4.85 -5.05 11.37
N THR A 124 3.74 -5.05 12.11
CA THR A 124 2.39 -4.96 11.55
C THR A 124 1.91 -3.51 11.35
N ASP A 125 2.77 -2.53 11.64
CA ASP A 125 2.42 -1.12 11.49
C ASP A 125 2.83 -0.67 10.09
N LEU A 126 1.88 -0.15 9.32
CA LEU A 126 2.07 0.28 7.94
C LEU A 126 1.24 1.53 7.68
N LEU A 127 1.91 2.55 7.16
CA LEU A 127 1.30 3.77 6.69
C LEU A 127 1.48 3.86 5.18
N GLN A 128 0.38 3.95 4.42
CA GLN A 128 0.46 3.86 2.96
C GLN A 128 -0.62 4.66 2.24
N MET A 129 -0.34 4.96 0.97
CA MET A 129 -1.30 5.55 0.05
C MET A 129 -1.05 5.11 -1.38
N GLY A 130 -2.13 5.01 -2.14
CA GLY A 130 -2.06 4.41 -3.46
C GLY A 130 -3.32 4.57 -4.29
N THR A 131 -3.38 3.81 -5.37
CA THR A 131 -4.60 3.52 -6.10
C THR A 131 -4.98 2.06 -5.95
N VAL A 132 -6.28 1.80 -5.92
CA VAL A 132 -6.83 0.46 -6.05
C VAL A 132 -7.68 0.42 -7.31
N GLU A 133 -7.48 -0.60 -8.11
CA GLU A 133 -8.25 -0.88 -9.31
C GLU A 133 -9.04 -2.16 -9.07
N GLN A 134 -10.37 -2.12 -9.19
CA GLN A 134 -11.24 -3.27 -8.96
C GLN A 134 -12.35 -3.39 -10.00
N ILE A 135 -12.64 -4.61 -10.44
CA ILE A 135 -13.83 -4.88 -11.26
C ILE A 135 -15.06 -4.98 -10.37
N GLN A 136 -15.93 -3.99 -10.42
CA GLN A 136 -17.20 -3.96 -9.71
C GLN A 136 -18.37 -4.00 -10.70
N ASN A 137 -19.24 -5.00 -10.58
CA ASN A 137 -20.38 -5.20 -11.49
C ASN A 137 -19.96 -5.21 -12.97
N GLY A 138 -18.82 -5.84 -13.26
CA GLY A 138 -18.25 -5.95 -14.60
C GLY A 138 -17.69 -4.64 -15.16
N GLN A 139 -17.42 -3.63 -14.34
CA GLN A 139 -16.77 -2.38 -14.76
C GLN A 139 -15.58 -2.05 -13.85
N PRO A 140 -14.48 -1.49 -14.40
CA PRO A 140 -13.37 -1.02 -13.58
C PRO A 140 -13.79 0.19 -12.73
N VAL A 141 -13.53 0.10 -11.43
CA VAL A 141 -13.62 1.19 -10.46
C VAL A 141 -12.22 1.40 -9.91
N ILE A 142 -11.75 2.64 -9.99
CA ILE A 142 -10.38 3.01 -9.63
C ILE A 142 -10.45 4.17 -8.65
N GLU A 143 -9.84 3.99 -7.49
CA GLU A 143 -9.90 4.96 -6.39
C GLU A 143 -8.51 5.19 -5.80
N VAL A 144 -8.21 6.44 -5.46
CA VAL A 144 -7.10 6.76 -4.56
C VAL A 144 -7.50 6.37 -3.14
N PHE A 145 -6.62 5.71 -2.40
CA PHE A 145 -6.83 5.33 -1.02
C PHE A 145 -5.66 5.74 -0.13
N TRP A 146 -5.90 5.74 1.18
CA TRP A 146 -4.84 5.68 2.19
C TRP A 146 -5.21 4.67 3.27
N GLU A 147 -4.20 4.19 3.98
CA GLU A 147 -4.41 3.23 5.06
C GLU A 147 -3.36 3.42 6.16
N GLN A 148 -3.83 3.25 7.40
CA GLN A 148 -3.01 3.11 8.59
C GLN A 148 -3.39 1.76 9.22
N LEU A 149 -2.59 0.72 8.97
CA LEU A 149 -2.87 -0.60 9.54
C LEU A 149 -2.84 -0.55 11.07
N PRO A 150 -3.72 -1.30 11.74
CA PRO A 150 -4.62 -2.34 11.20
C PRO A 150 -6.02 -1.85 10.77
N SER A 151 -6.25 -0.53 10.69
CA SER A 151 -7.55 0.00 10.23
C SER A 151 -7.70 -0.23 8.74
N SER A 152 -8.95 -0.38 8.27
CA SER A 152 -9.21 -0.57 6.84
C SER A 152 -8.87 0.65 6.00
N ALA A 153 -8.40 0.40 4.78
CA ALA A 153 -8.18 1.42 3.77
C ALA A 153 -9.41 2.33 3.60
N GLN A 154 -9.14 3.62 3.40
CA GLN A 154 -10.16 4.64 3.20
C GLN A 154 -10.01 5.22 1.80
N ASN A 155 -11.05 5.05 0.98
CA ASN A 155 -11.10 5.65 -0.36
C ASN A 155 -11.27 7.16 -0.25
N VAL A 156 -10.50 7.88 -1.05
CA VAL A 156 -10.44 9.35 -1.07
C VAL A 156 -11.25 9.89 -2.24
N MET A 157 -10.94 9.43 -3.46
CA MET A 157 -11.60 9.88 -4.68
C MET A 157 -11.41 8.88 -5.83
N ALA A 158 -12.36 8.84 -6.75
CA ALA A 158 -12.22 8.11 -8.01
C ALA A 158 -11.25 8.82 -8.95
N VAL A 159 -10.46 8.06 -9.70
CA VAL A 159 -9.54 8.58 -10.73
C VAL A 159 -9.65 7.76 -12.02
N PRO A 160 -9.48 8.38 -13.21
CA PRO A 160 -9.47 7.62 -14.47
C PRO A 160 -8.24 6.72 -14.60
N ALA A 161 -8.40 5.58 -15.27
CA ALA A 161 -7.27 4.80 -15.78
C ALA A 161 -6.34 5.67 -16.64
N GLY A 162 -5.03 5.38 -16.59
CA GLY A 162 -4.01 6.15 -17.28
C GLY A 162 -3.67 7.50 -16.62
N SER A 163 -4.33 7.87 -15.51
CA SER A 163 -3.91 9.04 -14.74
C SER A 163 -2.52 8.82 -14.13
N THR A 164 -1.72 9.89 -14.07
CA THR A 164 -0.47 9.87 -13.30
C THR A 164 -0.76 10.33 -11.88
N ILE A 165 -0.38 9.52 -10.90
CA ILE A 165 -0.43 9.85 -9.48
C ILE A 165 0.98 10.12 -9.01
N GLU A 166 1.21 11.30 -8.44
CA GLU A 166 2.42 11.62 -7.69
C GLU A 166 2.02 11.72 -6.23
N ALA A 167 2.58 10.87 -5.37
CA ALA A 167 2.20 10.77 -3.97
C ALA A 167 3.41 10.98 -3.05
N THR A 168 3.16 11.48 -1.85
CA THR A 168 4.16 11.64 -0.79
C THR A 168 3.51 11.46 0.56
N ILE A 169 4.18 10.68 1.41
CA ILE A 169 3.92 10.58 2.85
C ILE A 169 5.14 11.18 3.55
N ALA A 170 4.93 12.20 4.39
CA ALA A 170 6.03 12.89 5.05
C ALA A 170 5.72 13.30 6.50
N GLU A 171 6.66 13.03 7.38
CA GLU A 171 6.63 13.39 8.79
C GLU A 171 6.84 14.89 9.01
N THR A 172 6.01 15.47 9.87
CA THR A 172 6.30 16.69 10.63
C THR A 172 6.76 16.27 12.03
N PRO A 173 8.04 16.52 12.40
CA PRO A 173 8.59 16.05 13.66
C PRO A 173 7.87 16.61 14.90
N GLY A 174 7.78 15.79 15.95
CA GLY A 174 7.18 16.15 17.23
C GLY A 174 7.29 15.01 18.26
N VAL A 175 6.79 15.23 19.48
CA VAL A 175 6.72 14.14 20.50
C VAL A 175 5.84 13.00 20.00
N ASN A 176 4.70 13.36 19.42
CA ASN A 176 3.85 12.49 18.62
C ASN A 176 3.89 13.06 17.20
N PRO A 177 4.68 12.48 16.29
CA PRO A 177 4.86 13.05 14.97
C PRO A 177 3.57 13.01 14.16
N THR A 178 3.41 13.99 13.28
CA THR A 178 2.25 14.08 12.38
C THR A 178 2.70 13.76 10.97
N TYR A 179 2.06 12.78 10.32
CA TYR A 179 2.33 12.43 8.94
C TYR A 179 1.33 13.11 8.01
N ASN A 180 1.85 13.76 6.98
CA ASN A 180 1.08 14.43 5.93
C ASN A 180 1.08 13.57 4.68
N PHE A 181 -0.09 13.42 4.08
CA PHE A 181 -0.31 12.71 2.84
C PHE A 181 -0.70 13.71 1.77
N THR A 182 0.09 13.77 0.71
CA THR A 182 -0.16 14.67 -0.41
C THR A 182 -0.10 13.88 -1.71
N PHE A 183 -1.00 14.20 -2.64
CA PHE A 183 -0.91 13.63 -3.99
C PHE A 183 -1.38 14.61 -5.06
N THR A 184 -0.91 14.43 -6.30
CA THR A 184 -1.47 15.10 -7.48
C THR A 184 -2.05 14.06 -8.44
N VAL A 185 -3.06 14.47 -9.21
CA VAL A 185 -3.60 13.69 -10.33
C VAL A 185 -3.25 14.44 -11.60
N ASN A 186 -2.47 13.84 -12.49
CA ASN A 186 -1.98 14.45 -13.74
C ASN A 186 -1.27 15.80 -13.52
N GLY A 187 -0.50 15.93 -12.44
CA GLY A 187 0.27 17.14 -12.11
C GLY A 187 -0.60 18.36 -11.75
N GLN A 188 -1.88 18.15 -11.42
CA GLN A 188 -2.78 19.24 -11.05
C GLN A 188 -2.34 19.93 -9.75
N THR A 189 -2.35 21.26 -9.78
CA THR A 189 -2.05 22.13 -8.63
C THR A 189 -3.29 22.93 -8.19
N PRO A 190 -3.53 23.12 -6.89
CA PRO A 190 -2.74 22.63 -5.76
C PRO A 190 -2.85 21.11 -5.59
N SER A 191 -1.85 20.51 -4.95
CA SER A 191 -1.89 19.10 -4.56
C SER A 191 -3.11 18.82 -3.66
N GLN A 192 -3.67 17.62 -3.81
CA GLN A 192 -4.68 17.10 -2.92
C GLN A 192 -4.01 16.63 -1.62
N THR A 193 -4.76 16.70 -0.52
CA THR A 193 -4.29 16.30 0.80
C THR A 193 -5.33 15.44 1.50
N ILE A 194 -4.85 14.45 2.26
CA ILE A 194 -5.69 13.71 3.22
C ILE A 194 -5.50 14.35 4.59
N SER A 195 -6.46 14.19 5.50
CA SER A 195 -6.31 14.65 6.88
C SER A 195 -5.01 14.11 7.49
N PRO A 196 -4.13 14.97 8.02
CA PRO A 196 -2.89 14.53 8.64
C PRO A 196 -3.14 13.58 9.80
N VAL A 197 -2.26 12.59 9.95
CA VAL A 197 -2.38 11.55 10.97
C VAL A 197 -1.32 11.78 12.04
N THR A 198 -1.73 11.92 13.30
CA THR A 198 -0.79 12.00 14.42
C THR A 198 -0.62 10.60 15.01
N LEU A 199 0.63 10.14 15.05
CA LEU A 199 0.99 8.81 15.52
C LEU A 199 1.69 8.92 16.88
N ASP A 200 1.52 7.90 17.72
CA ASP A 200 2.39 7.77 18.88
C ASP A 200 3.83 7.42 18.46
N SER A 201 4.78 7.62 19.38
CA SER A 201 6.19 7.42 19.13
C SER A 201 6.57 5.98 18.78
N ASP A 202 5.82 4.99 19.25
CA ASP A 202 6.16 3.57 19.04
C ASP A 202 5.74 3.16 17.63
N TYR A 203 4.53 3.54 17.21
CA TYR A 203 4.06 3.34 15.83
C TYR A 203 4.97 4.07 14.83
N ALA A 204 5.31 5.34 15.10
CA ALA A 204 6.19 6.12 14.24
C ALA A 204 7.58 5.46 14.08
N GLN A 205 8.15 4.93 15.17
CA GLN A 205 9.40 4.18 15.11
C GLN A 205 9.26 2.88 14.32
N ALA A 206 8.12 2.19 14.46
CA ALA A 206 7.86 0.92 13.80
C ALA A 206 7.66 1.05 12.28
N ILE A 207 7.08 2.15 11.80
CA ILE A 207 6.95 2.41 10.36
C ILE A 207 8.24 2.96 9.73
N GLY A 208 9.09 3.65 10.51
CA GLY A 208 10.34 4.21 10.02
C GLY A 208 11.43 3.18 9.69
N THR A 209 11.16 1.87 9.81
CA THR A 209 12.14 0.80 9.54
C THR A 209 12.22 0.38 8.07
N SER A 210 11.25 0.76 7.26
CA SER A 210 11.21 0.42 5.83
C SER A 210 10.40 1.44 5.03
N ALA A 211 10.68 1.52 3.74
CA ALA A 211 9.85 2.23 2.77
C ALA A 211 9.64 1.36 1.55
N GLU A 212 8.47 1.43 0.93
CA GLU A 212 8.09 0.49 -0.13
C GLU A 212 7.37 1.17 -1.31
N TRP A 213 7.52 0.56 -2.49
CA TRP A 213 6.81 0.89 -3.73
C TRP A 213 6.30 -0.39 -4.36
N ILE A 214 5.00 -0.64 -4.20
CA ILE A 214 4.44 -1.99 -4.34
C ILE A 214 3.24 -2.00 -5.28
N SER A 215 3.22 -3.03 -6.11
CA SER A 215 2.03 -3.58 -6.73
C SER A 215 1.55 -4.78 -5.92
N GLU A 216 0.33 -4.71 -5.43
CA GLU A 216 -0.23 -5.67 -4.48
C GLU A 216 -1.43 -6.44 -5.07
N ASP A 217 -1.53 -7.72 -4.69
CA ASP A 217 -2.78 -8.48 -4.67
C ASP A 217 -3.48 -8.20 -3.33
N PRO A 218 -4.47 -7.29 -3.28
CA PRO A 218 -5.02 -6.85 -2.01
C PRO A 218 -5.93 -7.92 -1.40
N SER A 219 -6.28 -7.76 -0.13
CA SER A 219 -7.15 -8.68 0.58
C SER A 219 -8.44 -8.02 1.06
N ASN A 220 -9.43 -8.82 1.44
CA ASN A 220 -10.60 -8.33 2.16
C ASN A 220 -10.34 -8.28 3.68
N GLN A 221 -11.31 -7.76 4.44
CA GLN A 221 -11.30 -7.75 5.91
C GLN A 221 -11.01 -9.08 6.62
N ASN A 222 -11.21 -10.22 5.96
CA ASN A 222 -10.93 -11.54 6.51
C ASN A 222 -9.54 -12.05 6.12
N ASN A 223 -8.66 -11.19 5.60
CA ASN A 223 -7.36 -11.54 5.05
C ASN A 223 -7.48 -12.62 3.95
N GLN A 224 -8.46 -12.50 3.05
CA GLN A 224 -8.57 -13.33 1.85
C GLN A 224 -8.21 -12.51 0.63
N LEU A 225 -7.29 -12.99 -0.21
CA LEU A 225 -6.87 -12.27 -1.42
C LEU A 225 -8.06 -12.15 -2.36
N TYR A 226 -8.16 -11.01 -3.03
CA TYR A 226 -9.03 -10.89 -4.18
C TYR A 226 -8.50 -11.75 -5.33
N PRO A 227 -9.31 -12.07 -6.35
CA PRO A 227 -8.76 -12.51 -7.62
C PRO A 227 -7.80 -11.41 -8.13
N LEU A 228 -6.54 -11.73 -8.38
CA LEU A 228 -5.60 -10.74 -8.88
C LEU A 228 -6.02 -10.22 -10.26
N ALA A 229 -6.24 -8.91 -10.38
CA ALA A 229 -6.47 -8.25 -11.66
C ALA A 229 -5.18 -8.24 -12.49
N ASN A 230 -5.31 -8.46 -13.80
CA ASN A 230 -4.17 -8.27 -14.69
C ASN A 230 -4.03 -6.77 -15.02
N MET A 231 -3.11 -6.13 -14.31
CA MET A 231 -2.77 -4.70 -14.42
C MET A 231 -1.73 -4.38 -15.51
N GLY A 232 -1.27 -5.39 -16.24
CA GLY A 232 -0.27 -5.22 -17.29
C GLY A 232 1.10 -4.83 -16.72
N THR A 233 1.56 -3.63 -17.02
CA THR A 233 2.83 -3.09 -16.51
C THR A 233 2.59 -1.73 -15.89
N VAL A 234 3.01 -1.56 -14.64
CA VAL A 234 2.99 -0.30 -13.92
C VAL A 234 4.42 0.24 -13.84
N SER A 235 4.58 1.52 -14.17
CA SER A 235 5.85 2.23 -14.08
C SER A 235 5.88 3.06 -12.80
N TYR A 236 6.92 2.88 -11.99
CA TYR A 236 7.24 3.70 -10.85
C TYR A 236 8.41 4.62 -11.22
N GLN A 237 8.27 5.90 -10.90
CA GLN A 237 9.26 6.95 -11.15
C GLN A 237 9.39 7.84 -9.91
N SER A 238 10.52 8.55 -9.78
CA SER A 238 10.78 9.45 -8.64
C SER A 238 10.51 8.76 -7.30
N ALA A 239 10.83 7.47 -7.25
CA ALA A 239 10.73 6.64 -6.08
C ALA A 239 11.88 7.07 -5.15
N THR A 240 11.54 7.77 -4.06
CA THR A 240 12.55 8.26 -3.11
C THR A 240 12.13 8.07 -1.67
N VAL A 241 13.09 7.76 -0.81
CA VAL A 241 12.93 7.70 0.64
C VAL A 241 13.78 8.79 1.27
N ASN A 242 13.22 9.62 2.14
CA ASN A 242 13.89 10.79 2.70
C ASN A 242 14.55 11.68 1.60
N GLY A 243 13.96 11.75 0.40
CA GLY A 243 14.48 12.48 -0.75
C GLY A 243 15.72 11.89 -1.41
N ARG A 244 16.02 10.60 -1.19
CA ARG A 244 17.14 9.87 -1.78
C ARG A 244 16.66 8.71 -2.67
N PRO A 245 17.40 8.37 -3.73
CA PRO A 245 17.07 7.24 -4.60
C PRO A 245 17.12 5.92 -3.84
N LEU A 246 16.44 4.89 -4.35
CA LEU A 246 16.38 3.56 -3.71
C LEU A 246 17.79 2.99 -3.51
N ASN A 247 18.66 3.12 -4.52
CA ASN A 247 20.01 2.60 -4.50
C ASN A 247 21.05 3.50 -3.81
N ASP A 248 20.62 4.53 -3.05
CA ASP A 248 21.54 5.30 -2.20
C ASP A 248 22.27 4.34 -1.23
N THR A 249 23.54 4.60 -0.98
CA THR A 249 24.39 3.81 -0.06
C THR A 249 23.86 3.70 1.37
N MET A 250 22.93 4.58 1.76
CA MET A 250 22.24 4.55 3.05
C MET A 250 21.11 3.51 3.12
N ASN A 251 20.78 2.86 2.00
CA ASN A 251 19.68 1.92 1.87
C ASN A 251 20.19 0.51 1.57
N GLU A 252 19.54 -0.49 2.16
CA GLU A 252 19.55 -1.86 1.67
C GLU A 252 18.32 -2.06 0.79
N VAL A 253 18.53 -2.50 -0.45
CA VAL A 253 17.48 -2.61 -1.47
C VAL A 253 17.07 -4.06 -1.65
N GLN A 254 15.78 -4.34 -1.51
CA GLN A 254 15.20 -5.67 -1.65
C GLN A 254 14.09 -5.66 -2.72
N PRO A 255 14.31 -6.24 -3.90
CA PRO A 255 13.24 -6.49 -4.87
C PRO A 255 12.39 -7.70 -4.45
N ASP A 256 11.07 -7.60 -4.58
CA ASP A 256 10.14 -8.69 -4.28
C ASP A 256 9.26 -9.00 -5.50
N ALA A 257 8.99 -10.29 -5.74
CA ALA A 257 8.06 -10.76 -6.74
C ALA A 257 6.85 -11.44 -6.09
N LEU A 258 5.67 -11.24 -6.67
CA LEU A 258 4.43 -11.84 -6.20
C LEU A 258 4.34 -13.26 -6.74
N VAL A 259 4.24 -14.24 -5.84
CA VAL A 259 4.25 -15.67 -6.16
C VAL A 259 3.03 -16.37 -5.55
N SER A 260 2.26 -17.07 -6.38
CA SER A 260 1.12 -17.86 -5.94
C SER A 260 1.54 -19.03 -5.04
N SER A 261 0.63 -19.59 -4.24
CA SER A 261 0.87 -20.80 -3.41
C SER A 261 1.44 -22.01 -4.15
N ASN A 262 1.23 -22.09 -5.46
CA ASN A 262 1.75 -23.18 -6.29
C ASN A 262 3.10 -22.84 -6.97
N GLY A 263 3.72 -21.72 -6.61
CA GLY A 263 5.01 -21.28 -7.17
C GLY A 263 4.92 -20.59 -8.52
N ASN A 264 3.73 -20.16 -8.97
CA ASN A 264 3.59 -19.36 -10.18
C ASN A 264 3.96 -17.91 -9.88
N ILE A 265 4.80 -17.32 -10.71
CA ILE A 265 5.13 -15.90 -10.61
C ILE A 265 3.99 -15.10 -11.24
N LEU A 266 3.41 -14.19 -10.47
CA LEU A 266 2.22 -13.44 -10.82
C LEU A 266 2.54 -11.98 -11.16
N ILE A 267 3.47 -11.35 -10.43
CA ILE A 267 3.97 -10.00 -10.72
C ILE A 267 5.48 -9.99 -10.49
N VAL A 268 6.23 -9.37 -11.41
CA VAL A 268 7.70 -9.24 -11.33
C VAL A 268 8.15 -7.79 -11.32
N PRO A 269 9.12 -7.41 -10.48
CA PRO A 269 9.81 -6.13 -10.62
C PRO A 269 10.87 -6.21 -11.73
N SER A 270 11.09 -5.10 -12.43
CA SER A 270 12.28 -4.91 -13.27
C SER A 270 13.51 -4.61 -12.40
N SER A 271 14.69 -4.61 -13.01
CA SER A 271 15.85 -3.92 -12.41
C SER A 271 15.55 -2.43 -12.24
N LEU A 272 16.16 -1.79 -11.25
CA LEU A 272 16.15 -0.34 -11.12
C LEU A 272 16.77 0.29 -12.38
N GLY A 273 16.21 1.43 -12.79
CA GLY A 273 16.80 2.28 -13.81
C GLY A 273 18.14 2.87 -13.37
N PRO A 274 18.94 3.43 -14.30
CA PRO A 274 20.23 4.04 -13.98
C PRO A 274 20.14 5.23 -13.01
N ASP A 275 18.97 5.83 -12.87
CA ASP A 275 18.68 6.90 -11.91
C ASP A 275 18.53 6.39 -10.46
N GLY A 276 18.29 5.10 -10.26
CA GLY A 276 18.01 4.52 -8.94
C GLY A 276 16.62 4.85 -8.40
N GLU A 277 15.77 5.50 -9.19
CA GLU A 277 14.45 6.02 -8.79
C GLU A 277 13.31 5.50 -9.67
N SER A 278 13.64 4.72 -10.70
CA SER A 278 12.66 4.17 -11.63
C SER A 278 12.72 2.65 -11.70
N PHE A 279 11.55 2.02 -11.84
CA PHE A 279 11.40 0.60 -12.13
C PHE A 279 9.98 0.32 -12.63
N THR A 280 9.73 -0.90 -13.10
CA THR A 280 8.38 -1.35 -13.43
C THR A 280 8.01 -2.60 -12.64
N THR A 281 6.72 -2.80 -12.41
CA THR A 281 6.15 -4.10 -12.04
C THR A 281 5.30 -4.60 -13.21
N SER A 282 5.35 -5.89 -13.50
CA SER A 282 4.66 -6.46 -14.65
C SER A 282 4.03 -7.82 -14.36
N VAL A 283 2.83 -8.05 -14.87
CA VAL A 283 2.25 -9.38 -14.99
C VAL A 283 2.95 -10.12 -16.14
N PRO A 284 3.58 -11.28 -15.91
CA PRO A 284 4.21 -12.04 -16.98
C PRO A 284 3.23 -12.41 -18.11
N THR A 285 3.64 -12.23 -19.36
CA THR A 285 2.81 -12.56 -20.55
C THR A 285 2.67 -14.06 -20.81
N THR A 286 3.48 -14.86 -20.12
CA THR A 286 3.44 -16.33 -20.15
C THR A 286 3.53 -16.84 -18.72
N SER A 287 2.93 -18.00 -18.44
CA SER A 287 3.03 -18.62 -17.12
C SER A 287 4.48 -19.01 -16.85
N VAL A 288 5.06 -18.46 -15.79
CA VAL A 288 6.42 -18.75 -15.33
C VAL A 288 6.35 -19.23 -13.88
N THR A 289 7.18 -20.21 -13.54
CA THR A 289 7.27 -20.75 -12.17
C THR A 289 8.62 -20.40 -11.55
N THR A 290 8.70 -20.36 -10.23
CA THR A 290 9.96 -20.07 -9.53
C THR A 290 11.05 -21.10 -9.84
N SER A 291 10.66 -22.36 -10.08
CA SER A 291 11.55 -23.45 -10.52
C SER A 291 12.24 -23.22 -11.87
N THR A 292 11.72 -22.32 -12.72
CA THR A 292 12.29 -22.01 -14.03
C THR A 292 13.23 -20.80 -14.02
N ILE A 293 13.39 -20.11 -12.88
CA ILE A 293 14.25 -18.94 -12.75
C ILE A 293 15.50 -19.26 -11.91
N PRO A 294 16.71 -19.28 -12.51
CA PRO A 294 17.95 -19.61 -11.80
C PRO A 294 18.37 -18.62 -10.70
N THR A 295 17.85 -17.38 -10.73
CA THR A 295 18.24 -16.28 -9.83
C THR A 295 17.38 -16.16 -8.57
N LEU A 296 16.31 -16.96 -8.45
CA LEU A 296 15.50 -17.08 -7.23
C LEU A 296 16.21 -18.02 -6.23
N GLY A 297 17.31 -17.54 -5.66
CA GLY A 297 18.08 -18.31 -4.68
C GLY A 297 19.42 -17.70 -4.24
N TYR A 298 19.40 -17.11 -3.04
CA TYR A 298 20.45 -17.12 -2.01
C TYR A 298 21.61 -16.10 -2.01
N GLN A 299 21.62 -15.26 -0.95
CA GLN A 299 22.76 -15.10 -0.02
C GLN A 299 22.21 -14.93 1.43
N PRO A 300 22.89 -15.50 2.46
CA PRO A 300 22.46 -15.42 3.85
C PRO A 300 23.04 -14.15 4.49
N ASN A 301 22.21 -13.15 4.75
CA ASN A 301 22.55 -12.18 5.81
C ASN A 301 21.94 -12.71 7.11
N GLU A 302 22.67 -13.59 7.81
CA GLU A 302 22.28 -14.12 9.14
C GLU A 302 22.19 -13.05 10.25
N ASN A 303 22.23 -11.76 9.91
CA ASN A 303 22.09 -10.66 10.86
C ASN A 303 20.79 -9.85 10.72
N LEU A 304 19.94 -10.18 9.76
CA LEU A 304 18.65 -9.53 9.60
C LEU A 304 17.57 -10.47 10.14
N PHE A 305 16.98 -10.07 11.28
CA PHE A 305 15.71 -10.59 11.82
C PHE A 305 15.79 -11.83 12.74
N HIS A 306 16.09 -11.58 14.02
CA HIS A 306 15.56 -12.44 15.09
C HIS A 306 14.07 -12.17 15.26
N HIS A 307 13.22 -13.15 14.93
CA HIS A 307 11.86 -13.21 15.46
C HIS A 307 11.92 -13.26 17.00
N ARG A 308 11.77 -12.11 17.67
CA ARG A 308 11.32 -12.14 19.07
C ARG A 308 9.85 -12.49 19.06
N GLY A 309 9.57 -13.77 19.26
CA GLY A 309 8.23 -14.30 19.42
C GLY A 309 7.43 -13.52 20.45
N TYR A 310 6.15 -13.35 20.13
CA TYR A 310 5.05 -12.96 20.99
C TYR A 310 5.29 -13.30 22.48
N ARG A 311 5.45 -12.28 23.32
CA ARG A 311 5.09 -12.42 24.74
C ARG A 311 3.57 -12.34 24.81
N GLN A 312 2.92 -13.50 24.84
CA GLN A 312 1.60 -13.59 25.44
C GLN A 312 1.71 -13.17 26.90
N GLN A 313 1.16 -12.01 27.25
CA GLN A 313 0.82 -11.71 28.64
C GLN A 313 -0.37 -12.60 29.00
N ASN A 314 -0.08 -13.82 29.46
CA ASN A 314 -1.06 -14.61 30.17
C ASN A 314 -1.29 -13.96 31.54
N ASN A 315 -2.46 -13.35 31.68
CA ASN A 315 -3.11 -13.10 32.96
C ASN A 315 -3.14 -14.41 33.77
N PHE A 316 -2.40 -14.47 34.87
CA PHE A 316 -2.67 -15.40 35.95
C PHE A 316 -2.99 -14.62 37.22
N LEU A 317 -4.29 -14.42 37.45
CA LEU A 317 -4.83 -14.37 38.79
C LEU A 317 -4.96 -15.81 39.28
N SER A 318 -4.21 -16.19 40.31
CA SER A 318 -4.69 -17.20 41.26
C SER A 318 -4.04 -17.00 42.62
N ASN A 319 -4.94 -16.90 43.59
CA ASN A 319 -4.80 -16.67 45.02
C ASN A 319 -4.27 -17.94 45.74
N TRP A 320 -3.90 -17.78 47.02
CA TRP A 320 -3.46 -18.78 48.02
C TRP A 320 -2.02 -19.28 47.88
N GLY A 321 -1.15 -19.34 48.90
CA GLY A 321 -1.26 -19.18 50.34
C GLY A 321 -0.19 -20.06 50.99
N TRP A 322 0.61 -19.50 51.91
CA TRP A 322 1.29 -20.03 53.11
C TRP A 322 2.38 -19.03 53.52
#